data_AF-A0A1V6PMR1-F1
#
_entry.id   AF-A0A1V6PMR1-F1
#
_cell.length_a   1.000
_cell.length_b   1.000
_cell.length_c   1.000
_cell.angle_alpha   90.00
_cell.angle_beta   90.00
_cell.angle_gamma   90.00
#
_symmetry.space_group_name_H-M   'P 1'
#
loop_
_entity.id
_entity.type
_entity.pdbx_description
1 polymer ?
#
loop_
_entity_poly.entity_id
_entity_poly.type
_entity_poly.pdbx_seq_one_letter_code
_entity_poly.pdbx_strand_id
1 'polypeptide(L)'
;MFAARRFAASSRRLAAQQPPRRFGSHSAHAEPMNEGFGRSFYVTVGAIASAYLLYRITNSTKESGSESWISGLISKWTPSEQEWEQRNAIHTALMEKAASDRHLLHSQGPREFYDLRTPEMLNNRFPQNVAPGSQADLSKVKAFYEAKNREIEASAATRENIYE
;
A
#
# COMPACT_ATOMS: atom_id res chain seq x y z
N MET A 1 20.03 -12.97 -3.01
CA MET A 1 19.14 -14.14 -3.18
C MET A 1 17.73 -13.63 -3.47
N PHE A 2 17.26 -13.78 -4.71
CA PHE A 2 15.95 -13.30 -5.17
C PHE A 2 14.86 -14.34 -4.84
N ALA A 3 13.86 -13.96 -4.05
CA ALA A 3 12.70 -14.79 -3.79
C ALA A 3 11.68 -14.62 -4.93
N ALA A 4 11.75 -15.48 -5.94
CA ALA A 4 10.73 -15.58 -6.98
C ALA A 4 9.45 -16.18 -6.38
N ARG A 5 8.42 -15.35 -6.17
CA ARG A 5 7.06 -15.83 -5.87
C ARG A 5 6.44 -16.36 -7.17
N ARG A 6 6.61 -17.65 -7.42
CA ARG A 6 5.85 -18.40 -8.43
C ARG A 6 4.43 -18.65 -7.91
N PHE A 7 3.46 -17.87 -8.39
CA PHE A 7 2.04 -18.24 -8.31
C PHE A 7 1.57 -18.67 -9.69
N ALA A 8 1.84 -19.94 -10.04
CA ALA A 8 1.14 -20.62 -11.13
C ALA A 8 -0.03 -21.38 -10.50
N ALA A 9 -1.23 -20.81 -10.53
CA ALA A 9 -2.43 -21.53 -10.15
C ALA A 9 -2.64 -22.70 -11.13
N SER A 10 -2.57 -23.93 -10.63
CA SER A 10 -2.79 -25.14 -11.41
C SER A 10 -4.25 -25.24 -11.83
N SER A 11 -4.56 -24.87 -13.08
CA SER A 11 -5.88 -25.01 -13.71
C SER A 11 -6.25 -26.46 -14.08
N ARG A 12 -5.50 -27.48 -13.62
CA ARG A 12 -5.68 -28.89 -14.02
C ARG A 12 -6.75 -29.67 -13.27
N ARG A 13 -7.53 -29.05 -12.36
CA ARG A 13 -8.55 -29.77 -11.56
C ARG A 13 -9.99 -29.65 -12.07
N LEU A 14 -10.23 -29.07 -13.25
CA LEU A 14 -11.57 -28.98 -13.84
C LEU A 14 -11.87 -30.04 -14.93
N ALA A 15 -10.91 -30.91 -15.26
CA ALA A 15 -11.10 -31.94 -16.31
C ALA A 15 -11.54 -33.33 -15.78
N ALA A 16 -11.69 -33.52 -14.46
CA ALA A 16 -11.90 -34.84 -13.87
C ALA A 16 -13.36 -35.18 -13.53
N GLN A 17 -14.34 -34.35 -13.91
CA GLN A 17 -15.76 -34.58 -13.62
C GLN A 17 -16.63 -34.59 -14.88
N GLN A 18 -16.24 -35.34 -15.91
CA GLN A 18 -17.18 -35.70 -16.97
C GLN A 18 -17.88 -37.02 -16.60
N PRO A 19 -19.23 -37.03 -16.42
CA PRO A 19 -19.97 -38.27 -16.28
C PRO A 19 -19.88 -39.08 -17.59
N PRO A 20 -19.83 -40.42 -17.55
CA PRO A 20 -19.73 -41.25 -18.74
C PRO A 20 -20.97 -41.05 -19.63
N ARG A 21 -20.75 -40.68 -20.90
CA ARG A 21 -21.80 -40.64 -21.92
C ARG A 21 -22.27 -42.06 -22.20
N ARG A 22 -23.48 -42.40 -21.73
CA ARG A 22 -24.21 -43.59 -22.22
C ARG A 22 -24.78 -43.25 -23.59
N PHE A 23 -24.29 -43.94 -24.63
CA PHE A 23 -24.99 -44.01 -25.91
C PHE A 23 -26.24 -44.90 -25.73
N GLY A 24 -27.35 -44.27 -25.35
CA GLY A 24 -28.65 -44.91 -25.33
C GLY A 24 -29.26 -44.85 -26.73
N SER A 25 -29.26 -45.96 -27.44
CA SER A 25 -30.00 -46.16 -28.68
C SER A 25 -31.47 -46.43 -28.35
N HIS A 26 -32.29 -45.40 -28.24
CA HIS A 26 -33.75 -45.55 -28.31
C HIS A 26 -34.37 -44.38 -29.06
N SER A 27 -34.81 -44.69 -30.28
CA SER A 27 -35.79 -43.95 -31.08
C SER A 27 -37.11 -43.86 -30.32
N ALA A 28 -37.30 -42.80 -29.56
CA ALA A 28 -38.60 -42.30 -29.15
C ALA A 28 -38.83 -41.01 -29.93
N HIS A 29 -39.95 -40.91 -30.64
CA HIS A 29 -40.32 -39.75 -31.43
C HIS A 29 -40.37 -38.50 -30.53
N ALA A 30 -39.30 -37.70 -30.58
CA ALA A 30 -39.29 -36.37 -30.00
C ALA A 30 -40.24 -35.51 -30.85
N GLU A 31 -41.28 -35.01 -30.20
CA GLU A 31 -42.11 -33.91 -30.70
C GLU A 31 -41.18 -32.80 -31.24
N PRO A 32 -41.49 -32.14 -32.37
CA PRO A 32 -40.64 -31.08 -32.91
C PRO A 32 -40.64 -29.89 -31.95
N MET A 33 -39.78 -29.94 -30.94
CA MET A 33 -39.50 -28.80 -30.09
C MET A 33 -38.75 -27.79 -30.96
N ASN A 34 -39.32 -26.61 -31.05
CA ASN A 34 -38.68 -25.42 -31.58
C ASN A 34 -37.38 -25.16 -30.78
N GLU A 35 -36.25 -25.70 -31.26
CA GLU A 35 -34.94 -25.48 -30.66
C GLU A 35 -34.58 -24.00 -30.84
N GLY A 36 -34.92 -23.19 -29.83
CA GLY A 36 -34.59 -21.78 -29.80
C GLY A 36 -33.09 -21.55 -29.84
N PHE A 37 -32.66 -20.43 -30.42
CA PHE A 37 -31.25 -20.07 -30.46
C PHE A 37 -30.62 -20.09 -29.06
N GLY A 38 -29.46 -20.73 -28.95
CA GLY A 38 -28.73 -20.83 -27.68
C GLY A 38 -28.29 -19.45 -27.16
N ARG A 39 -28.03 -19.35 -25.85
CA ARG A 39 -27.62 -18.09 -25.19
C ARG A 39 -26.44 -17.40 -25.88
N SER A 40 -25.50 -18.18 -26.42
CA SER A 40 -24.33 -17.67 -27.16
C SER A 40 -24.71 -16.84 -28.38
N PHE A 41 -25.78 -17.20 -29.10
CA PHE A 41 -26.26 -16.47 -30.27
C PHE A 41 -26.64 -15.02 -29.89
N TYR A 42 -27.44 -14.85 -28.85
CA TYR A 42 -27.85 -13.52 -28.38
C TYR A 42 -26.67 -12.69 -27.87
N VAL A 43 -25.69 -13.32 -27.22
CA VAL A 43 -24.46 -12.65 -26.79
C VAL A 43 -23.66 -12.18 -28.01
N THR A 44 -23.51 -13.01 -29.04
CA THR A 44 -22.76 -12.64 -30.25
C THR A 44 -23.47 -11.55 -31.05
N VAL A 45 -24.78 -11.64 -31.24
CA VAL A 45 -25.55 -10.61 -31.95
C VAL A 45 -25.52 -9.30 -31.16
N GLY A 46 -25.65 -9.36 -29.84
CA GLY A 46 -25.52 -8.21 -28.97
C GLY A 46 -24.13 -7.56 -29.03
N ALA A 47 -23.07 -8.37 -29.06
CA ALA A 47 -21.69 -7.89 -29.19
C ALA A 47 -21.42 -7.23 -30.55
N ILE A 48 -21.95 -7.81 -31.64
CA ILE A 48 -21.80 -7.23 -32.99
C ILE A 48 -22.57 -5.91 -33.07
N ALA A 49 -23.81 -5.87 -32.58
CA ALA A 49 -24.62 -4.66 -32.57
C ALA A 49 -24.00 -3.56 -31.71
N SER A 50 -23.47 -3.90 -30.53
CA SER A 50 -22.80 -2.94 -29.65
C SER A 50 -21.50 -2.40 -30.26
N ALA A 51 -20.69 -3.27 -30.89
CA ALA A 51 -19.48 -2.86 -31.58
C ALA A 51 -19.78 -1.91 -32.75
N TYR A 52 -20.85 -2.18 -33.53
CA TYR A 52 -21.28 -1.30 -34.61
C TYR A 52 -21.73 0.07 -34.11
N LEU A 53 -22.52 0.10 -33.03
CA LEU A 53 -22.96 1.34 -32.40
C LEU A 53 -21.76 2.16 -31.89
N LEU A 54 -20.81 1.50 -31.21
CA LEU A 54 -19.59 2.11 -30.72
C LEU A 54 -18.72 2.67 -31.86
N TYR A 55 -18.62 1.94 -32.99
CA TYR A 55 -17.94 2.41 -34.19
C TYR A 55 -18.59 3.68 -34.75
N ARG A 56 -19.92 3.71 -34.84
CA ARG A 56 -20.67 4.85 -35.39
C ARG A 56 -20.52 6.10 -34.51
N ILE A 57 -20.58 5.95 -33.19
CA ILE A 57 -20.29 7.03 -32.24
C ILE A 57 -18.85 7.52 -32.43
N THR A 58 -17.89 6.60 -32.47
CA THR A 58 -16.46 6.94 -32.60
C THR A 58 -16.17 7.69 -33.91
N ASN A 59 -16.76 7.29 -35.04
CA ASN A 59 -16.61 8.01 -36.31
C ASN A 59 -17.24 9.41 -36.26
N SER A 60 -18.42 9.56 -35.66
CA SER A 60 -19.05 10.88 -35.54
C SER A 60 -18.22 11.87 -34.72
N THR A 61 -17.52 11.38 -33.69
CA THR A 61 -16.59 12.19 -32.90
C THR A 61 -15.32 12.56 -33.68
N LYS A 62 -14.80 11.65 -34.52
CA LYS A 62 -13.63 11.93 -35.36
C LYS A 62 -13.92 13.04 -36.38
N GLU A 63 -15.12 13.05 -36.95
CA GLU A 63 -15.54 14.06 -37.94
C GLU A 63 -15.76 15.44 -37.31
N SER A 64 -16.21 15.51 -36.06
CA SER A 64 -16.46 16.78 -35.35
C SER A 64 -15.18 17.43 -34.80
N GLY A 65 -14.04 16.73 -34.79
CA GLY A 65 -12.76 17.23 -34.28
C GLY A 65 -12.75 17.54 -32.77
N SER A 66 -13.83 17.22 -32.06
CA SER A 66 -14.00 17.44 -30.63
C SER A 66 -13.58 16.20 -29.84
N GLU A 67 -13.07 16.39 -28.64
CA GLU A 67 -12.74 15.28 -27.75
C GLU A 67 -14.01 14.47 -27.42
N SER A 68 -13.94 13.14 -27.53
CA SER A 68 -15.09 12.28 -27.19
C SER A 68 -15.49 12.48 -25.73
N TRP A 69 -16.79 12.46 -25.43
CA TRP A 69 -17.27 12.40 -24.04
C TRP A 69 -16.66 11.19 -23.28
N ILE A 70 -16.40 10.09 -23.99
CA ILE A 70 -15.70 8.92 -23.44
C ILE A 70 -14.25 9.25 -23.08
N SER A 71 -13.55 10.03 -23.91
CA SER A 71 -12.19 10.54 -23.61
C SER A 71 -12.20 11.42 -22.36
N GLY A 72 -13.17 12.34 -22.25
CA GLY A 72 -13.33 13.20 -21.07
C GLY A 72 -13.65 12.43 -19.78
N LEU A 73 -14.41 11.32 -19.89
CA LEU A 73 -14.62 10.40 -18.76
C LEU A 73 -13.33 9.67 -18.39
N ILE A 74 -12.58 9.18 -19.38
CA ILE A 74 -11.31 8.49 -19.14
C ILE A 74 -10.31 9.45 -18.49
N SER A 75 -10.15 10.67 -19.01
CA SER A 75 -9.22 11.66 -18.45
C SER A 75 -9.62 12.12 -17.05
N LYS A 76 -10.92 12.17 -16.72
CA LYS A 76 -11.39 12.47 -15.37
C LYS A 76 -11.01 11.41 -14.32
N TRP A 77 -10.96 10.14 -14.72
CA TRP A 77 -10.65 9.02 -13.82
C TRP A 77 -9.21 8.50 -13.93
N THR A 78 -8.51 8.86 -14.99
CA THR A 78 -7.12 8.46 -15.22
C THR A 78 -6.21 9.52 -14.62
N PRO A 79 -5.33 9.16 -13.66
CA PRO A 79 -4.36 10.08 -13.11
C PRO A 79 -3.45 10.64 -14.20
N SER A 80 -2.99 11.88 -14.02
CA SER A 80 -2.04 12.49 -14.95
C SER A 80 -0.73 11.70 -15.02
N GLU A 81 -0.05 11.74 -16.17
CA GLU A 81 1.25 11.09 -16.36
C GLU A 81 2.29 11.59 -15.35
N GLN A 82 2.24 12.87 -15.00
CA GLN A 82 3.09 13.49 -13.98
C GLN A 82 2.93 12.84 -12.60
N GLU A 83 1.70 12.49 -12.19
CA GLU A 83 1.49 11.78 -10.92
C GLU A 83 2.09 10.38 -10.94
N TRP A 84 2.01 9.69 -12.08
CA TRP A 84 2.64 8.38 -12.25
C TRP A 84 4.16 8.47 -12.18
N GLU A 85 4.75 9.45 -12.84
CA GLU A 85 6.19 9.71 -12.78
C GLU A 85 6.65 10.04 -11.35
N GLN A 86 5.92 10.90 -10.64
CA GLN A 86 6.21 11.24 -9.24
C GLN A 86 6.14 10.00 -8.33
N ARG A 87 5.10 9.17 -8.47
CA ARG A 87 4.97 7.92 -7.71
C ARG A 87 6.13 6.96 -8.02
N ASN A 88 6.49 6.82 -9.28
CA ASN A 88 7.62 5.98 -9.70
C ASN A 88 8.96 6.50 -9.14
N ALA A 89 9.17 7.81 -9.13
CA ALA A 89 10.34 8.44 -8.53
C ALA A 89 10.43 8.18 -7.01
N ILE A 90 9.30 8.27 -6.29
CA ILE A 90 9.25 7.95 -4.85
C ILE A 90 9.54 6.47 -4.61
N HIS A 91 8.96 5.57 -5.41
CA HIS A 91 9.18 4.14 -5.27
C HIS A 91 10.62 3.73 -5.54
N THR A 92 11.26 4.32 -6.56
CA THR A 92 12.66 4.07 -6.89
C THR A 92 13.58 4.59 -5.78
N ALA A 93 13.38 5.82 -5.31
CA ALA A 93 14.14 6.37 -4.18
C ALA A 93 13.99 5.54 -2.89
N LEU A 94 12.78 5.05 -2.60
CA LEU A 94 12.53 4.19 -1.45
C LEU A 94 13.23 2.83 -1.59
N MET A 95 13.23 2.25 -2.79
CA MET A 95 13.94 1.00 -3.06
C MET A 95 15.45 1.17 -2.91
N GLU A 96 16.02 2.27 -3.39
CA GLU A 96 17.44 2.60 -3.23
C GLU A 96 17.83 2.75 -1.76
N LYS A 97 17.01 3.47 -0.98
CA LYS A 97 17.21 3.61 0.46
C LYS A 97 17.08 2.27 1.20
N ALA A 98 16.12 1.44 0.82
CA ALA A 98 15.97 0.11 1.40
C ALA A 98 17.16 -0.80 1.06
N ALA A 99 17.73 -0.67 -0.15
CA ALA A 99 18.91 -1.41 -0.56
C ALA A 99 20.16 -0.96 0.20
N SER A 100 20.34 0.35 0.41
CA SER A 100 21.46 0.89 1.18
C SER A 100 21.38 0.50 2.66
N ASP A 101 20.20 0.57 3.26
CA ASP A 101 19.97 0.13 4.64
C ASP A 101 20.19 -1.39 4.78
N ARG A 102 19.74 -2.17 3.81
CA ARG A 102 20.04 -3.61 3.76
C ARG A 102 21.53 -3.86 3.72
N HIS A 103 22.30 -3.11 2.93
CA HIS A 103 23.74 -3.28 2.90
C HIS A 103 24.39 -2.97 4.26
N LEU A 104 23.97 -1.87 4.89
CA LEU A 104 24.45 -1.47 6.22
C LEU A 104 24.13 -2.52 7.28
N LEU A 105 22.85 -2.90 7.42
CA LEU A 105 22.40 -3.80 8.49
C LEU A 105 22.78 -5.25 8.25
N HIS A 106 22.83 -5.70 6.99
CA HIS A 106 23.22 -7.08 6.69
C HIS A 106 24.71 -7.33 6.88
N SER A 107 25.54 -6.28 6.75
CA SER A 107 26.99 -6.39 6.95
C SER A 107 27.40 -6.67 8.41
N GLN A 108 26.54 -6.35 9.38
CA GLN A 108 26.90 -6.44 10.81
C GLN A 108 26.90 -7.85 11.40
N GLY A 109 26.61 -8.88 10.60
CA GLY A 109 26.52 -10.26 11.09
C GLY A 109 25.42 -10.45 12.15
N PRO A 110 25.23 -11.67 12.67
CA PRO A 110 24.42 -11.87 13.86
C PRO A 110 25.00 -11.03 15.01
N ARG A 111 24.15 -10.30 15.75
CA ARG A 111 24.58 -9.66 16.99
C ARG A 111 25.24 -10.72 17.89
N GLU A 112 26.40 -10.41 18.43
CA GLU A 112 27.01 -11.26 19.45
C GLU A 112 26.07 -11.31 20.66
N PHE A 113 25.45 -12.47 20.88
CA PHE A 113 24.68 -12.74 22.09
C PHE A 113 25.58 -13.51 23.05
N TYR A 114 25.93 -12.87 24.15
CA TYR A 114 26.61 -13.52 25.26
C TYR A 114 25.55 -14.05 26.22
N ASP A 115 25.45 -15.38 26.35
CA ASP A 115 24.58 -15.99 27.34
C ASP A 115 25.19 -15.75 28.73
N LEU A 116 24.60 -14.82 29.47
CA LEU A 116 25.03 -14.52 30.84
C LEU A 116 24.50 -15.63 31.74
N ARG A 117 25.38 -16.25 32.52
CA ARG A 117 25.00 -17.28 33.51
C ARG A 117 23.95 -16.80 34.51
N THR A 118 23.88 -15.49 34.75
CA THR A 118 22.94 -14.83 35.66
C THR A 118 22.47 -13.50 35.07
N PRO A 119 21.48 -13.49 34.16
CA PRO A 119 20.98 -12.26 33.53
C PRO A 119 20.31 -11.33 34.55
N GLU A 120 19.78 -11.89 35.64
CA GLU A 120 19.13 -11.17 36.73
C GLU A 120 20.07 -10.20 37.48
N MET A 121 21.40 -10.37 37.38
CA MET A 121 22.34 -9.41 37.97
C MET A 121 22.26 -8.03 37.32
N LEU A 122 21.83 -7.93 36.06
CA LEU A 122 21.65 -6.64 35.40
C LEU A 122 20.43 -5.87 35.96
N ASN A 123 19.41 -6.59 36.41
CA ASN A 123 18.22 -6.04 37.03
C ASN A 123 18.40 -5.78 38.53
N ASN A 124 19.29 -6.52 39.18
CA ASN A 124 19.64 -6.32 40.57
C ASN A 124 20.49 -5.06 40.72
N ARG A 125 19.82 -3.94 41.01
CA ARG A 125 20.34 -2.70 41.61
C ARG A 125 21.82 -2.49 41.36
N PHE A 126 22.14 -1.77 40.27
CA PHE A 126 23.35 -0.96 40.29
C PHE A 126 23.36 -0.14 41.59
N PRO A 127 24.50 0.06 42.26
CA PRO A 127 24.58 0.83 43.52
C PRO A 127 23.97 2.23 43.43
N GLN A 128 23.77 2.72 42.20
CA GLN A 128 23.25 4.03 41.85
C GLN A 128 21.80 4.00 41.31
N ASN A 129 21.12 2.83 41.28
CA ASN A 129 19.72 2.75 40.88
C ASN A 129 18.81 3.23 42.02
N VAL A 130 18.64 4.55 42.11
CA VAL A 130 17.78 5.21 43.09
C VAL A 130 16.33 5.02 42.67
N ALA A 131 15.51 4.45 43.56
CA ALA A 131 14.08 4.29 43.28
C ALA A 131 13.42 5.65 42.95
N PRO A 132 12.44 5.70 42.03
CA PRO A 132 11.67 6.91 41.79
C PRO A 132 11.05 7.41 43.11
N GLY A 133 11.32 8.66 43.48
CA GLY A 133 10.89 9.24 44.76
C GLY A 133 11.86 9.08 45.94
N SER A 134 12.98 8.35 45.78
CA SER A 134 14.06 8.26 46.78
C SER A 134 15.14 9.35 46.61
N GLN A 135 14.91 10.33 45.72
CA GLN A 135 15.85 11.43 45.47
C GLN A 135 15.78 12.46 46.61
N ALA A 136 16.88 13.20 46.80
CA ALA A 136 16.91 14.32 47.74
C ALA A 136 15.91 15.41 47.34
N ASP A 137 15.33 16.12 48.31
CA ASP A 137 14.42 17.23 48.03
C ASP A 137 15.15 18.39 47.32
N LEU A 138 14.75 18.67 46.08
CA LEU A 138 15.32 19.71 45.22
C LEU A 138 14.54 21.04 45.28
N SER A 139 13.56 21.18 46.19
CA SER A 139 12.71 22.37 46.33
C SER A 139 13.50 23.68 46.42
N LYS A 140 14.57 23.70 47.22
CA LYS A 140 15.46 24.87 47.39
C LYS A 140 16.20 25.25 46.11
N VAL A 141 16.69 24.27 45.37
CA VAL A 141 17.40 24.49 44.10
C VAL A 141 16.44 25.07 43.07
N LYS A 142 15.24 24.52 42.98
CA LYS A 142 14.18 25.03 42.11
C LYS A 142 13.86 26.50 42.42
N ALA A 143 13.61 26.82 43.69
CA ALA A 143 13.32 28.19 44.12
C ALA A 143 14.45 29.17 43.79
N PHE A 144 15.71 28.76 43.94
CA PHE A 144 16.87 29.57 43.59
C PHE A 144 16.91 29.91 42.09
N TYR A 145 16.71 28.93 41.21
CA TYR A 145 16.75 29.16 39.77
C TYR A 145 15.53 29.93 39.26
N GLU A 146 14.36 29.74 39.86
CA GLU A 146 13.17 30.55 39.55
C GLU A 146 13.41 32.03 39.90
N ALA A 147 14.01 32.33 41.05
CA ALA A 147 14.36 33.69 41.43
C ALA A 147 15.38 34.30 40.43
N LYS A 148 16.44 33.55 40.11
CA LYS A 148 17.46 33.99 39.16
C LYS A 148 16.89 34.27 37.76
N ASN A 149 15.98 33.43 37.28
CA ASN A 149 15.36 33.63 35.96
C ASN A 149 14.51 34.90 35.93
N ARG A 150 13.73 35.17 36.98
CA ARG A 150 12.95 36.41 37.10
C ARG A 150 13.83 37.66 37.06
N GLU A 151 14.99 37.62 37.71
CA GLU A 151 15.96 38.73 37.69
C GLU A 151 16.53 38.96 36.28
N ILE A 152 16.85 37.87 35.56
CA ILE A 152 17.34 37.94 34.18
C ILE A 152 16.26 38.52 33.27
N GLU A 153 15.02 38.04 33.36
CA GLU A 153 13.87 38.54 32.60
C GLU A 153 13.62 40.03 32.87
N ALA A 154 13.66 40.47 34.13
CA ALA A 154 13.54 41.88 34.50
C ALA A 154 14.69 42.73 33.95
N SER A 155 15.92 42.20 33.93
CA SER A 155 17.07 42.88 33.34
C SER A 155 17.01 42.96 31.80
N ALA A 156 16.41 41.95 31.16
CA ALA A 156 16.21 41.94 29.72
C ALA A 156 15.12 42.95 29.32
N ALA A 157 14.00 42.98 30.02
CA ALA A 157 12.91 43.93 29.79
C ALA A 157 13.35 45.39 30.04
N THR A 158 14.16 45.64 31.07
CA THR A 158 14.72 46.99 31.29
C THR A 158 15.71 47.41 30.21
N ARG A 159 16.50 46.48 29.66
CA ARG A 159 17.36 46.76 28.49
C ARG A 159 16.55 47.06 27.25
N GLU A 160 15.49 46.29 26.96
CA GLU A 160 14.61 46.53 25.82
C GLU A 160 13.95 47.92 25.90
N ASN A 161 13.45 48.31 27.07
CA ASN A 161 12.90 49.65 27.33
C ASN A 161 13.92 50.80 27.22
N ILE A 162 15.23 50.55 27.25
CA ILE A 162 16.26 51.59 27.05
C ILE A 162 16.50 51.86 25.56
N TYR A 163 16.07 50.96 24.68
CA TYR A 163 16.22 51.08 23.22
C TYR A 163 14.93 51.49 22.49
N GLU A 164 13.82 51.71 23.20
CA GLU A 164 12.63 52.43 22.73
C GLU A 164 12.70 53.93 23.06
#